data_AF-A0AAN6S592-F1
#
_entry.id   AF-A0AAN6S592-F1
#
_cell.length_a   1.000
_cell.length_b   1.000
_cell.length_c   1.000
_cell.angle_alpha   90.00
_cell.angle_beta   90.00
_cell.angle_gamma   90.00
#
_symmetry.space_group_name_H-M   'P 1'
#
loop_
_entity.id
_entity.type
_entity.pdbx_description
1 polymer ?
#
loop_
_entity_poly.entity_id
_entity_poly.type
_entity_poly.pdbx_seq_one_letter_code
_entity_poly.pdbx_strand_id
1 'polypeptide(L)'
;MKSSTLLALAASLLPSSTEGLALQQQQQQQRRDGSSPRVVGLETKRQPIANPLSRDKLRRRGSVTASLDNEETLYFVNATLGTPAQSFRLHLDTGSSDLWVNTPSSKLCLQKSAPCKFAGTYSANSSSTYSYIGSYFNISYVDGSGASGDYVSDTITIGATKLDKLQFGIGYTSSSAQGILGIGYPINEVQVGRAGKAAYDNLPAQMVADGLIQSKAYSLWLNDLDSNTGSILFGGVDTEQYTGSLQTVPIQSESGTFAEFLITLTKLQMGATTIADNLALAVLLDSGSSLTYLPDALVQDIYNAVGAQYDSEEGAAYVPCSLANNATNLTFTFSEPEINVQMDELVLDLVTASGKRPTFQNGVAACLFGIAPAGSGTNVLGDTFIRSAYLVYDLDNNQISLAQTRFNSTASNVLEIGTGANAVPDATVVTNAVSATAGIAGGSAASSSGLGIAKSGAAAAVAGRGGGAHGVGGVVVMLTALGVGMFAIL
;
A
#
# COMPACT_ATOMS: atom_id res chain seq x y z
N MET A 1 -44.31 -6.45 -50.02
CA MET A 1 -43.96 -7.51 -49.06
C MET A 1 -42.46 -7.52 -48.85
N LYS A 2 -42.06 -7.22 -47.61
CA LYS A 2 -40.81 -7.55 -46.88
C LYS A 2 -39.46 -7.27 -47.58
N SER A 3 -38.87 -6.12 -47.23
CA SER A 3 -37.43 -5.88 -47.24
C SER A 3 -36.86 -6.35 -45.90
N SER A 4 -35.83 -7.20 -45.93
CA SER A 4 -35.18 -7.77 -44.76
C SER A 4 -33.90 -7.00 -44.47
N THR A 5 -33.89 -6.17 -43.43
CA THR A 5 -32.69 -5.49 -42.94
C THR A 5 -31.97 -6.41 -41.96
N LEU A 6 -30.79 -6.91 -42.32
CA LEU A 6 -29.87 -7.56 -41.38
C LEU A 6 -29.23 -6.49 -40.48
N LEU A 7 -29.47 -6.57 -39.18
CA LEU A 7 -28.70 -5.88 -38.16
C LEU A 7 -27.42 -6.69 -37.90
N ALA A 8 -26.26 -6.16 -38.27
CA ALA A 8 -24.98 -6.70 -37.84
C ALA A 8 -24.69 -6.21 -36.41
N LEU A 9 -24.68 -7.14 -35.45
CA LEU A 9 -24.23 -6.88 -34.08
C LEU A 9 -22.70 -6.73 -34.11
N ALA A 10 -22.19 -5.50 -33.99
CA ALA A 10 -20.78 -5.28 -33.74
C ALA A 10 -20.49 -5.62 -32.27
N ALA A 11 -19.90 -6.79 -32.03
CA ALA A 11 -19.33 -7.12 -30.73
C ALA A 11 -18.12 -6.19 -30.49
N SER A 12 -18.25 -5.27 -29.54
CA SER A 12 -17.14 -4.46 -29.06
C SER A 12 -16.15 -5.35 -28.30
N LEU A 13 -15.11 -5.81 -29.00
CA LEU A 13 -13.93 -6.38 -28.38
C LEU A 13 -13.21 -5.24 -27.63
N LEU A 14 -13.26 -5.29 -26.30
CA LEU A 14 -12.42 -4.47 -25.44
C LEU A 14 -10.95 -4.82 -25.73
N PRO A 15 -10.06 -3.83 -25.91
CA PRO A 15 -8.63 -4.12 -26.04
C PRO A 15 -8.10 -4.54 -24.67
N SER A 16 -7.94 -5.85 -24.48
CA SER A 16 -7.05 -6.39 -23.44
C SER A 16 -5.62 -5.94 -23.76
N SER A 17 -4.93 -5.33 -22.80
CA SER A 17 -3.50 -5.00 -22.92
C SER A 17 -2.72 -6.27 -23.27
N THR A 18 -1.75 -6.16 -24.17
CA THR A 18 -0.88 -7.27 -24.58
C THR A 18 -0.10 -7.87 -23.42
N GLU A 19 0.10 -7.10 -22.34
CA GLU A 19 0.75 -7.52 -21.09
C GLU A 19 -0.16 -8.43 -20.24
N GLY A 20 -1.45 -8.15 -20.15
CA GLY A 20 -2.42 -9.02 -19.45
C GLY A 20 -2.55 -10.40 -20.12
N LEU A 21 -2.40 -10.47 -21.44
CA LEU A 21 -2.32 -11.72 -22.20
C LEU A 21 -1.02 -12.50 -21.93
N ALA A 22 0.09 -11.83 -21.61
CA ALA A 22 1.36 -12.47 -21.30
C ALA A 22 1.31 -13.19 -19.93
N LEU A 23 0.81 -12.51 -18.88
CA LEU A 23 0.57 -13.15 -17.58
C LEU A 23 -0.38 -14.36 -17.69
N GLN A 24 -1.37 -14.28 -18.58
CA GLN A 24 -2.36 -15.32 -18.79
C GLN A 24 -1.83 -16.53 -19.59
N GLN A 25 -0.90 -16.33 -20.54
CA GLN A 25 -0.19 -17.44 -21.21
C GLN A 25 0.86 -18.10 -20.30
N GLN A 26 1.41 -17.36 -19.33
CA GLN A 26 2.48 -17.83 -18.43
C GLN A 26 2.01 -18.77 -17.32
N GLN A 27 0.73 -18.71 -16.91
CA GLN A 27 0.11 -19.67 -15.98
C GLN A 27 -0.03 -21.10 -16.54
N GLN A 28 0.43 -21.37 -17.77
CA GLN A 28 0.30 -22.66 -18.45
C GLN A 28 1.52 -23.59 -18.36
N GLN A 29 2.57 -23.27 -17.59
CA GLN A 29 3.68 -24.21 -17.38
C GLN A 29 3.22 -25.41 -16.53
N GLN A 30 2.98 -26.56 -17.16
CA GLN A 30 2.49 -27.75 -16.47
C GLN A 30 3.49 -28.28 -15.43
N ARG A 31 2.97 -28.68 -14.27
CA ARG A 31 3.72 -29.45 -13.26
C ARG A 31 4.23 -30.76 -13.85
N ARG A 32 5.22 -31.37 -13.19
CA ARG A 32 5.77 -32.69 -13.57
C ARG A 32 4.72 -33.82 -13.58
N ASP A 33 3.59 -33.64 -12.88
CA ASP A 33 2.45 -34.55 -12.84
C ASP A 33 1.33 -34.20 -13.85
N GLY A 34 1.53 -33.15 -14.67
CA GLY A 34 0.60 -32.71 -15.70
C GLY A 34 -0.50 -31.74 -15.23
N SER A 35 -0.55 -31.34 -13.95
CA SER A 35 -1.50 -30.32 -13.49
C SER A 35 -1.01 -28.89 -13.75
N SER A 36 -1.93 -27.92 -13.82
CA SER A 36 -1.54 -26.49 -13.86
C SER A 36 -0.93 -26.07 -12.51
N PRO A 37 0.01 -25.10 -12.48
CA PRO A 37 0.51 -24.49 -11.26
C PRO A 37 -0.64 -23.82 -10.50
N ARG A 38 -0.57 -23.86 -9.17
CA ARG A 38 -1.54 -23.21 -8.27
C ARG A 38 -1.10 -21.79 -7.97
N VAL A 39 -1.11 -20.97 -9.02
CA VAL A 39 -0.69 -19.57 -8.98
C VAL A 39 -1.79 -18.70 -9.58
N VAL A 40 -2.16 -17.63 -8.88
CA VAL A 40 -3.11 -16.63 -9.36
C VAL A 40 -2.37 -15.29 -9.48
N GLY A 41 -2.10 -14.87 -10.72
CA GLY A 41 -1.38 -13.64 -11.02
C GLY A 41 -2.29 -12.48 -11.41
N LEU A 42 -1.91 -11.27 -10.99
CA LEU A 42 -2.56 -10.01 -11.36
C LEU A 42 -1.54 -8.96 -11.74
N GLU A 43 -1.88 -8.18 -12.77
CA GLU A 43 -1.21 -6.92 -13.06
C GLU A 43 -1.66 -5.88 -12.03
N THR A 44 -0.70 -5.23 -11.37
CA THR A 44 -0.97 -4.02 -10.60
C THR A 44 -0.83 -2.81 -11.52
N LYS A 45 -1.72 -1.83 -11.39
CA LYS A 45 -1.67 -0.59 -12.15
C LYS A 45 -1.29 0.56 -11.25
N ARG A 46 -0.20 1.24 -11.59
CA ARG A 46 0.20 2.49 -10.96
C ARG A 46 -0.60 3.65 -11.57
N GLN A 47 -1.03 4.58 -10.73
CA GLN A 47 -1.62 5.83 -11.20
C GLN A 47 -0.63 6.99 -11.01
N PRO A 48 -0.04 7.56 -12.07
CA PRO A 48 0.72 8.78 -11.96
C PRO A 48 -0.25 9.96 -11.72
N ILE A 49 -0.08 10.72 -10.64
CA ILE A 49 -0.87 11.94 -10.40
C ILE A 49 -0.01 13.07 -9.78
N ALA A 50 -0.62 14.21 -9.45
CA ALA A 50 -0.01 15.54 -9.31
C ALA A 50 0.49 15.95 -7.88
N ASN A 51 -0.28 15.81 -6.80
CA ASN A 51 0.15 15.91 -5.39
C ASN A 51 -0.05 14.65 -4.45
N PRO A 52 0.95 13.75 -4.23
CA PRO A 52 0.91 12.57 -3.33
C PRO A 52 0.66 12.87 -1.84
N LEU A 53 0.75 14.14 -1.42
CA LEU A 53 0.70 14.51 0.00
C LEU A 53 -0.72 14.59 0.59
N SER A 54 -1.77 14.51 -0.23
CA SER A 54 -3.15 14.75 0.22
C SER A 54 -3.63 13.72 1.24
N ARG A 55 -3.26 12.45 1.07
CA ARG A 55 -3.57 11.35 1.97
C ARG A 55 -2.63 11.32 3.18
N ASP A 56 -1.34 11.51 2.93
CA ASP A 56 -0.28 11.32 3.94
C ASP A 56 -0.25 12.42 5.02
N LYS A 57 -0.72 13.65 4.71
CA LYS A 57 -0.86 14.74 5.70
C LYS A 57 -1.74 14.38 6.89
N LEU A 58 -2.72 13.49 6.71
CA LEU A 58 -3.68 13.12 7.74
C LEU A 58 -3.15 12.05 8.70
N ARG A 59 -2.11 11.29 8.31
CA ARG A 59 -1.46 10.24 9.11
C ARG A 59 -0.91 10.73 10.46
N ARG A 60 -0.71 12.06 10.58
CA ARG A 60 -0.11 12.70 11.76
C ARG A 60 -1.05 13.63 12.53
N ARG A 61 -2.20 14.01 11.96
CA ARG A 61 -3.14 14.94 12.60
C ARG A 61 -4.30 14.17 13.21
N GLY A 62 -4.13 13.71 14.44
CA GLY A 62 -5.25 13.31 15.28
C GLY A 62 -6.21 14.50 15.43
N SER A 63 -7.35 14.45 14.73
CA SER A 63 -8.50 15.38 14.73
C SER A 63 -8.61 16.40 13.57
N VAL A 64 -9.73 16.24 12.84
CA VAL A 64 -10.53 17.20 12.05
C VAL A 64 -10.04 17.66 10.65
N THR A 65 -10.73 17.09 9.65
CA THR A 65 -11.10 17.50 8.27
C THR A 65 -10.51 18.78 7.64
N ALA A 66 -9.86 18.62 6.48
CA ALA A 66 -10.12 19.41 5.26
C ALA A 66 -9.45 18.81 4.00
N SER A 67 -10.23 18.75 2.92
CA SER A 67 -9.94 18.46 1.50
C SER A 67 -9.24 17.15 1.10
N LEU A 68 -10.11 16.17 0.80
CA LEU A 68 -9.95 15.15 -0.24
C LEU A 68 -9.47 15.75 -1.56
N ASP A 69 -8.33 15.30 -2.04
CA ASP A 69 -8.21 14.70 -3.37
C ASP A 69 -6.75 14.27 -3.60
N ASN A 70 -6.62 13.07 -4.17
CA ASN A 70 -5.53 12.59 -5.01
C ASN A 70 -4.41 11.75 -4.36
N GLU A 71 -4.45 10.45 -4.68
CA GLU A 71 -3.65 9.34 -4.18
C GLU A 71 -2.71 8.86 -5.29
N GLU A 72 -1.39 9.03 -5.15
CA GLU A 72 -0.59 9.28 -6.36
C GLU A 72 0.66 8.44 -6.59
N THR A 73 0.92 7.48 -5.71
CA THR A 73 1.85 6.37 -6.02
C THR A 73 1.21 5.01 -5.82
N LEU A 74 -0.09 4.96 -5.54
CA LEU A 74 -0.76 3.73 -5.14
C LEU A 74 -0.91 2.74 -6.28
N TYR A 75 -0.90 1.47 -5.89
CA TYR A 75 -1.02 0.33 -6.77
C TYR A 75 -2.41 -0.26 -6.68
N PHE A 76 -2.99 -0.50 -7.84
CA PHE A 76 -4.37 -0.96 -7.93
C PHE A 76 -4.46 -2.29 -8.65
N VAL A 77 -5.43 -3.10 -8.23
CA VAL A 77 -5.85 -4.28 -8.97
C VAL A 77 -7.28 -4.11 -9.45
N ASN A 78 -7.60 -4.71 -10.58
CA ASN A 78 -8.98 -4.78 -11.07
C ASN A 78 -9.62 -6.08 -10.61
N ALA A 79 -10.84 -5.99 -10.12
CA ALA A 79 -11.65 -7.13 -9.73
C ALA A 79 -13.12 -6.90 -10.12
N THR A 80 -13.93 -7.93 -10.07
CA THR A 80 -15.38 -7.79 -10.13
C THR A 80 -16.05 -8.44 -8.92
N LEU A 81 -17.18 -7.87 -8.47
CA LEU A 81 -18.00 -8.42 -7.40
C LEU A 81 -19.43 -8.64 -7.88
N GLY A 82 -20.02 -9.75 -7.44
CA GLY A 82 -21.43 -10.07 -7.64
C GLY A 82 -21.80 -10.72 -8.96
N THR A 83 -23.08 -11.08 -9.06
CA THR A 83 -23.69 -11.73 -10.23
C THR A 83 -24.97 -11.00 -10.64
N PRO A 84 -24.98 -10.19 -11.72
CA PRO A 84 -23.88 -9.98 -12.66
C PRO A 84 -22.69 -9.23 -12.05
N ALA A 85 -21.53 -9.44 -12.67
CA ALA A 85 -20.26 -8.85 -12.27
C ALA A 85 -20.29 -7.31 -12.32
N GLN A 86 -19.92 -6.67 -11.22
CA GLN A 86 -19.75 -5.21 -11.09
C GLN A 86 -18.25 -4.92 -10.99
N SER A 87 -17.73 -4.01 -11.82
CA SER A 87 -16.29 -3.77 -11.91
C SER A 87 -15.77 -2.82 -10.85
N PHE A 88 -14.61 -3.17 -10.30
CA PHE A 88 -13.88 -2.38 -9.31
C PHE A 88 -12.42 -2.23 -9.69
N ARG A 89 -11.89 -1.08 -9.31
CA ARG A 89 -10.48 -0.82 -9.19
C ARG A 89 -10.18 -0.60 -7.70
N LEU A 90 -9.39 -1.49 -7.13
CA LEU A 90 -9.15 -1.61 -5.70
C LEU A 90 -7.70 -1.28 -5.39
N HIS A 91 -7.47 -0.42 -4.41
CA HIS A 91 -6.15 -0.15 -3.88
C HIS A 91 -5.62 -1.41 -3.17
N LEU A 92 -4.47 -1.90 -3.59
CA LEU A 92 -3.83 -3.10 -3.04
C LEU A 92 -3.06 -2.72 -1.78
N ASP A 93 -3.42 -3.33 -0.65
CA ASP A 93 -2.94 -2.89 0.65
C ASP A 93 -2.45 -4.07 1.50
N THR A 94 -1.15 -4.13 1.76
CA THR A 94 -0.55 -5.12 2.67
C THR A 94 -0.59 -4.68 4.14
N GLY A 95 -0.86 -3.40 4.44
CA GLY A 95 -1.03 -2.88 5.81
C GLY A 95 -2.38 -3.24 6.44
N SER A 96 -3.43 -3.42 5.61
CA SER A 96 -4.75 -3.85 6.07
C SER A 96 -5.16 -5.25 5.59
N SER A 97 -6.28 -5.77 6.12
CA SER A 97 -6.70 -7.17 5.93
C SER A 97 -8.14 -7.37 5.47
N ASP A 98 -8.91 -6.28 5.34
CA ASP A 98 -10.28 -6.32 4.83
C ASP A 98 -10.35 -5.82 3.38
N LEU A 99 -11.12 -6.51 2.54
CA LEU A 99 -11.67 -5.92 1.32
C LEU A 99 -12.87 -5.04 1.69
N TRP A 100 -12.96 -3.83 1.13
CA TRP A 100 -14.19 -3.04 1.17
C TRP A 100 -14.40 -2.16 -0.05
N VAL A 101 -15.67 -1.88 -0.34
CA VAL A 101 -16.09 -1.08 -1.50
C VAL A 101 -17.19 -0.09 -1.14
N ASN A 102 -17.25 1.02 -1.87
CA ASN A 102 -18.31 2.00 -1.75
C ASN A 102 -19.62 1.52 -2.41
N THR A 103 -20.77 1.93 -1.87
CA THR A 103 -22.08 1.80 -2.57
C THR A 103 -22.42 3.09 -3.35
N PRO A 104 -23.23 3.01 -4.44
CA PRO A 104 -23.73 4.20 -5.14
C PRO A 104 -24.48 5.18 -4.22
N SER A 105 -25.07 4.68 -3.14
CA SER A 105 -25.82 5.48 -2.16
C SER A 105 -24.97 6.05 -1.03
N SER A 106 -23.65 5.85 -1.04
CA SER A 106 -22.79 6.39 0.02
C SER A 106 -22.74 7.91 -0.04
N LYS A 107 -22.58 8.56 1.12
CA LYS A 107 -22.54 10.03 1.21
C LYS A 107 -21.47 10.65 0.29
N LEU A 108 -20.33 9.99 0.15
CA LEU A 108 -19.23 10.44 -0.71
C LEU A 108 -19.59 10.27 -2.20
N CYS A 109 -20.08 9.10 -2.61
CA CYS A 109 -20.37 8.84 -4.02
C CYS A 109 -21.59 9.61 -4.56
N LEU A 110 -22.48 10.08 -3.68
CA LEU A 110 -23.61 10.96 -4.04
C LEU A 110 -23.20 12.41 -4.34
N GLN A 111 -21.94 12.80 -4.10
CA GLN A 111 -21.46 14.14 -4.44
C GLN A 111 -21.53 14.38 -5.96
N LYS A 112 -21.81 15.63 -6.35
CA LYS A 112 -21.97 16.01 -7.78
C LYS A 112 -20.73 15.75 -8.63
N SER A 113 -19.54 15.76 -8.04
CA SER A 113 -18.27 15.42 -8.70
C SER A 113 -18.16 13.93 -9.05
N ALA A 114 -19.06 13.08 -8.55
CA ALA A 114 -19.03 11.62 -8.70
C ALA A 114 -17.65 11.01 -8.35
N PRO A 115 -17.13 11.27 -7.15
CA PRO A 115 -15.72 10.97 -6.81
C PRO A 115 -15.41 9.47 -6.91
N CYS A 116 -16.36 8.58 -6.63
CA CYS A 116 -16.14 7.13 -6.67
C CYS A 116 -16.17 6.53 -8.09
N LYS A 117 -16.47 7.32 -9.13
CA LYS A 117 -16.68 6.80 -10.49
C LYS A 117 -15.44 6.09 -11.04
N PHE A 118 -14.23 6.53 -10.68
CA PHE A 118 -13.00 5.91 -11.16
C PHE A 118 -12.72 4.53 -10.53
N ALA A 119 -13.21 4.29 -9.31
CA ALA A 119 -12.98 3.07 -8.55
C ALA A 119 -14.11 2.04 -8.71
N GLY A 120 -15.31 2.49 -9.07
CA GLY A 120 -16.51 1.65 -9.13
C GLY A 120 -17.27 1.66 -7.80
N THR A 121 -18.52 1.16 -7.84
CA THR A 121 -19.41 1.11 -6.68
C THR A 121 -20.24 -0.16 -6.71
N TYR A 122 -20.53 -0.73 -5.53
CA TYR A 122 -21.24 -1.99 -5.37
C TYR A 122 -22.71 -1.79 -5.04
N SER A 123 -23.58 -2.35 -5.88
CA SER A 123 -25.03 -2.40 -5.71
C SER A 123 -25.45 -3.79 -5.24
N ALA A 124 -25.58 -3.98 -3.93
CA ALA A 124 -25.94 -5.26 -3.31
C ALA A 124 -27.19 -5.89 -3.92
N ASN A 125 -28.28 -5.10 -4.05
CA ASN A 125 -29.56 -5.58 -4.57
C ASN A 125 -29.54 -5.96 -6.07
N SER A 126 -28.46 -5.64 -6.78
CA SER A 126 -28.27 -6.03 -8.18
C SER A 126 -27.60 -7.39 -8.32
N SER A 127 -27.01 -7.95 -7.25
CA SER A 127 -26.31 -9.23 -7.28
C SER A 127 -27.19 -10.37 -6.77
N SER A 128 -27.33 -11.42 -7.57
CA SER A 128 -28.05 -12.65 -7.24
C SER A 128 -27.29 -13.59 -6.30
N THR A 129 -25.98 -13.38 -6.13
CA THR A 129 -25.10 -14.15 -5.23
C THR A 129 -24.78 -13.41 -3.92
N TYR A 130 -25.35 -12.22 -3.74
CA TYR A 130 -25.23 -11.43 -2.52
C TYR A 130 -25.75 -12.18 -1.28
N SER A 131 -25.00 -12.11 -0.19
CA SER A 131 -25.40 -12.62 1.12
C SER A 131 -25.03 -11.62 2.21
N TYR A 132 -26.00 -11.22 3.02
CA TYR A 132 -25.76 -10.36 4.19
C TYR A 132 -25.10 -11.13 5.33
N ILE A 133 -24.13 -10.52 6.02
CA ILE A 133 -23.47 -11.11 7.20
C ILE A 133 -23.78 -10.30 8.46
N GLY A 134 -23.58 -8.98 8.45
CA GLY A 134 -23.81 -8.17 9.64
C GLY A 134 -23.49 -6.69 9.51
N SER A 135 -24.18 -5.84 10.26
CA SER A 135 -24.04 -4.37 10.23
C SER A 135 -23.05 -3.84 11.25
N TYR A 136 -21.81 -4.31 11.17
CA TYR A 136 -20.73 -3.93 12.09
C TYR A 136 -19.39 -3.70 11.39
N PHE A 137 -19.38 -3.52 10.06
CA PHE A 137 -18.18 -3.10 9.34
C PHE A 137 -17.86 -1.64 9.69
N ASN A 138 -16.66 -1.38 10.19
CA ASN A 138 -16.22 -0.04 10.57
C ASN A 138 -14.69 0.05 10.59
N ILE A 139 -14.09 0.30 9.43
CA ILE A 139 -12.64 0.43 9.26
C ILE A 139 -12.20 1.89 9.36
N SER A 140 -11.02 2.11 9.94
CA SER A 140 -10.30 3.38 9.78
C SER A 140 -8.81 3.12 9.66
N TYR A 141 -8.15 3.98 8.90
CA TYR A 141 -6.74 3.97 8.60
C TYR A 141 -6.00 5.03 9.42
N VAL A 142 -4.67 4.97 9.50
CA VAL A 142 -3.89 5.96 10.28
C VAL A 142 -3.94 7.34 9.65
N ASP A 143 -4.11 7.42 8.33
CA ASP A 143 -4.41 8.66 7.63
C ASP A 143 -5.80 9.26 7.98
N GLY A 144 -6.51 8.69 8.96
CA GLY A 144 -7.82 9.15 9.39
C GLY A 144 -8.93 8.88 8.38
N SER A 145 -8.63 8.28 7.23
CA SER A 145 -9.64 7.80 6.31
C SER A 145 -10.33 6.55 6.84
N GLY A 146 -11.47 6.19 6.28
CA GLY A 146 -12.18 4.99 6.69
C GLY A 146 -13.51 4.80 6.00
N ALA A 147 -14.18 3.72 6.37
CA ALA A 147 -15.50 3.36 5.88
C ALA A 147 -16.29 2.57 6.94
N SER A 148 -17.61 2.72 6.91
CA SER A 148 -18.50 1.96 7.78
C SER A 148 -19.80 1.55 7.09
N GLY A 149 -20.31 0.39 7.50
CA GLY A 149 -21.55 -0.20 6.99
C GLY A 149 -21.68 -1.69 7.30
N ASP A 150 -21.94 -2.48 6.27
CA ASP A 150 -22.25 -3.91 6.41
C ASP A 150 -21.08 -4.79 5.96
N TYR A 151 -20.87 -5.90 6.66
CA TYR A 151 -20.20 -7.06 6.11
C TYR A 151 -21.19 -7.90 5.31
N VAL A 152 -20.71 -8.38 4.17
CA VAL A 152 -21.47 -9.20 3.22
C VAL A 152 -20.56 -10.26 2.63
N SER A 153 -21.12 -11.29 2.02
CA SER A 153 -20.39 -12.20 1.14
C SER A 153 -20.99 -12.16 -0.25
N ASP A 154 -20.13 -12.19 -1.26
CA ASP A 154 -20.54 -12.34 -2.65
C ASP A 154 -19.44 -13.04 -3.45
N THR A 155 -19.75 -13.37 -4.71
CA THR A 155 -18.77 -13.81 -5.69
C THR A 155 -17.79 -12.69 -6.01
N ILE A 156 -16.50 -13.02 -6.03
CA ILE A 156 -15.44 -12.16 -6.54
C ILE A 156 -14.76 -12.82 -7.74
N THR A 157 -14.41 -12.03 -8.76
CA THR A 157 -13.53 -12.48 -9.85
C THR A 157 -12.31 -11.59 -9.92
N ILE A 158 -11.13 -12.21 -9.92
CA ILE A 158 -9.82 -11.59 -9.92
C ILE A 158 -9.01 -12.24 -11.05
N GLY A 159 -8.64 -11.46 -12.07
CA GLY A 159 -8.08 -12.01 -13.30
C GLY A 159 -9.05 -13.01 -13.95
N ALA A 160 -8.60 -14.26 -14.15
CA ALA A 160 -9.43 -15.36 -14.63
C ALA A 160 -10.04 -16.21 -13.50
N THR A 161 -9.71 -15.92 -12.25
CA THR A 161 -10.06 -16.74 -11.09
C THR A 161 -11.33 -16.22 -10.44
N LYS A 162 -12.29 -17.12 -10.23
CA LYS A 162 -13.58 -16.83 -9.58
C LYS A 162 -13.63 -17.54 -8.23
N LEU A 163 -13.95 -16.79 -7.17
CA LEU A 163 -14.24 -17.32 -5.85
C LEU A 163 -15.72 -17.05 -5.57
N ASP A 164 -16.50 -18.09 -5.28
CA ASP A 164 -17.96 -17.98 -5.20
C ASP A 164 -18.43 -17.22 -3.95
N LYS A 165 -17.62 -17.21 -2.88
CA LYS A 165 -17.93 -16.59 -1.60
C LYS A 165 -16.68 -15.96 -1.01
N LEU A 166 -16.56 -14.64 -1.13
CA LEU A 166 -15.60 -13.85 -0.36
C LEU A 166 -16.37 -12.89 0.54
N GLN A 167 -15.98 -12.79 1.81
CA GLN A 167 -16.53 -11.78 2.73
C GLN A 167 -15.82 -10.44 2.53
N PHE A 168 -16.58 -9.33 2.53
CA PHE A 168 -16.05 -7.97 2.41
C PHE A 168 -17.00 -6.92 3.01
N GLY A 169 -16.50 -5.70 3.21
CA GLY A 169 -17.26 -4.55 3.72
C GLY A 169 -17.92 -3.71 2.62
N ILE A 170 -19.13 -3.22 2.89
CA ILE A 170 -19.80 -2.17 2.12
C ILE A 170 -19.73 -0.87 2.92
N GLY A 171 -19.07 0.14 2.36
CA GLY A 171 -19.02 1.48 2.92
C GLY A 171 -20.25 2.32 2.55
N TYR A 172 -21.21 2.45 3.48
CA TYR A 172 -22.32 3.42 3.37
C TYR A 172 -21.86 4.83 3.72
N THR A 173 -20.95 4.92 4.68
CA THR A 173 -20.22 6.15 5.00
C THR A 173 -18.75 5.88 4.73
N SER A 174 -18.09 6.76 3.98
CA SER A 174 -16.67 6.65 3.69
C SER A 174 -16.06 8.03 3.51
N SER A 175 -14.75 8.09 3.71
CA SER A 175 -13.92 9.27 3.45
C SER A 175 -12.82 8.99 2.42
N SER A 176 -12.93 7.87 1.68
CA SER A 176 -12.07 7.56 0.54
C SER A 176 -12.94 7.15 -0.65
N ALA A 177 -12.60 7.70 -1.82
CA ALA A 177 -13.34 7.48 -3.06
C ALA A 177 -13.04 6.10 -3.69
N GLN A 178 -11.90 5.51 -3.34
CA GLN A 178 -11.50 4.17 -3.75
C GLN A 178 -11.96 3.10 -2.77
N GLY A 179 -12.11 1.87 -3.26
CA GLY A 179 -12.17 0.67 -2.41
C GLY A 179 -10.76 0.13 -2.16
N ILE A 180 -10.60 -0.65 -1.10
CA ILE A 180 -9.31 -1.22 -0.68
C ILE A 180 -9.42 -2.74 -0.66
N LEU A 181 -8.39 -3.42 -1.16
CA LEU A 181 -8.18 -4.85 -1.05
C LEU A 181 -7.05 -5.09 -0.04
N GLY A 182 -7.42 -5.24 1.24
CA GLY A 182 -6.51 -5.68 2.29
C GLY A 182 -6.14 -7.15 2.12
N ILE A 183 -4.84 -7.46 2.15
CA ILE A 183 -4.30 -8.82 1.97
C ILE A 183 -3.35 -9.25 3.09
N GLY A 184 -3.38 -8.55 4.22
CA GLY A 184 -2.65 -8.89 5.43
C GLY A 184 -3.19 -10.12 6.19
N TYR A 185 -2.74 -10.29 7.43
CA TYR A 185 -3.17 -11.39 8.28
C TYR A 185 -4.66 -11.29 8.64
N PRO A 186 -5.44 -12.38 8.56
CA PRO A 186 -6.84 -12.38 9.00
C PRO A 186 -7.07 -11.87 10.43
N ILE A 187 -6.10 -12.04 11.34
CA ILE A 187 -6.23 -11.53 12.71
C ILE A 187 -6.28 -9.99 12.79
N ASN A 188 -5.79 -9.31 11.76
CA ASN A 188 -5.80 -7.85 11.63
C ASN A 188 -7.08 -7.32 10.94
N GLU A 189 -8.06 -8.20 10.64
CA GLU A 189 -9.37 -7.76 10.16
C GLU A 189 -10.10 -6.94 11.23
N VAL A 190 -10.78 -5.88 10.80
CA VAL A 190 -11.38 -4.91 11.73
C VAL A 190 -12.47 -5.52 12.61
N GLN A 191 -13.14 -6.58 12.14
CA GLN A 191 -14.13 -7.28 12.95
C GLN A 191 -13.53 -7.97 14.18
N VAL A 192 -12.26 -8.35 14.13
CA VAL A 192 -11.56 -8.95 15.28
C VAL A 192 -11.36 -7.88 16.36
N GLY A 193 -10.68 -6.78 16.00
CA GLY A 193 -10.30 -5.74 16.95
C GLY A 193 -11.47 -4.86 17.42
N ARG A 194 -12.48 -4.61 16.57
CA ARG A 194 -13.56 -3.65 16.88
C ARG A 194 -14.91 -4.27 17.17
N ALA A 195 -15.24 -5.41 16.55
CA ALA A 195 -16.53 -6.08 16.74
C ALA A 195 -16.44 -7.29 17.68
N GLY A 196 -15.25 -7.67 18.14
CA GLY A 196 -15.03 -8.84 18.99
C GLY A 196 -15.46 -10.16 18.32
N LYS A 197 -15.38 -10.21 16.98
CA LYS A 197 -15.70 -11.39 16.17
C LYS A 197 -14.43 -12.22 15.92
N ALA A 198 -14.61 -13.47 15.51
CA ALA A 198 -13.48 -14.24 14.99
C ALA A 198 -13.02 -13.66 13.64
N ALA A 199 -11.77 -13.93 13.24
CA ALA A 199 -11.34 -13.64 11.86
C ALA A 199 -12.16 -14.45 10.84
N TYR A 200 -12.27 -13.96 9.63
CA TYR A 200 -12.78 -14.67 8.46
C TYR A 200 -11.64 -15.02 7.49
N ASP A 201 -11.95 -15.76 6.42
CA ASP A 201 -10.98 -15.99 5.37
C ASP A 201 -10.98 -14.79 4.41
N ASN A 202 -10.06 -13.84 4.60
CA ASN A 202 -9.78 -12.82 3.59
C ASN A 202 -9.18 -13.42 2.32
N LEU A 203 -8.88 -12.60 1.29
CA LEU A 203 -8.61 -13.12 -0.06
C LEU A 203 -7.50 -14.21 -0.13
N PRO A 204 -6.29 -14.03 0.44
CA PRO A 204 -5.28 -15.08 0.43
C PRO A 204 -5.74 -16.36 1.14
N ALA A 205 -6.42 -16.22 2.29
CA ALA A 205 -6.93 -17.36 3.06
C ALA A 205 -8.03 -18.12 2.29
N GLN A 206 -8.96 -17.40 1.67
CA GLN A 206 -10.03 -18.00 0.88
C GLN A 206 -9.48 -18.69 -0.38
N MET A 207 -8.43 -18.15 -1.02
CA MET A 207 -7.77 -18.82 -2.13
C MET A 207 -7.15 -20.17 -1.73
N VAL A 208 -6.60 -20.28 -0.52
CA VAL A 208 -6.12 -21.57 0.02
C VAL A 208 -7.31 -22.50 0.30
N ALA A 209 -8.36 -22.00 0.95
CA ALA A 209 -9.55 -22.77 1.27
C ALA A 209 -10.24 -23.36 0.01
N ASP A 210 -10.25 -22.61 -1.08
CA ASP A 210 -10.78 -23.02 -2.38
C ASP A 210 -9.78 -23.89 -3.19
N GLY A 211 -8.56 -24.09 -2.69
CA GLY A 211 -7.51 -24.89 -3.33
C GLY A 211 -6.88 -24.25 -4.57
N LEU A 212 -7.02 -22.92 -4.72
CA LEU A 212 -6.50 -22.14 -5.84
C LEU A 212 -4.99 -21.88 -5.71
N ILE A 213 -4.51 -21.75 -4.47
CA ILE A 213 -3.09 -21.65 -4.09
C ILE A 213 -2.78 -22.66 -2.98
N GLN A 214 -1.50 -23.00 -2.77
CA GLN A 214 -1.11 -24.03 -1.79
C GLN A 214 -0.98 -23.52 -0.35
N SER A 215 -0.58 -22.26 -0.19
CA SER A 215 -0.30 -21.60 1.09
C SER A 215 -0.71 -20.13 1.02
N LYS A 216 -0.89 -19.49 2.18
CA LYS A 216 -1.18 -18.06 2.28
C LYS A 216 0.09 -17.25 2.02
N ALA A 217 0.56 -17.31 0.78
CA ALA A 217 1.76 -16.64 0.35
C ALA A 217 1.56 -15.95 -0.99
N TYR A 218 2.24 -14.82 -1.18
CA TYR A 218 2.22 -14.08 -2.44
C TYR A 218 3.49 -13.27 -2.65
N SER A 219 3.88 -13.09 -3.91
CA SER A 219 4.97 -12.19 -4.28
C SER A 219 4.44 -10.84 -4.78
N LEU A 220 5.13 -9.76 -4.46
CA LEU A 220 4.84 -8.41 -4.92
C LEU A 220 6.05 -7.81 -5.64
N TRP A 221 5.79 -7.31 -6.86
CA TRP A 221 6.76 -6.57 -7.67
C TRP A 221 6.07 -5.33 -8.24
N LEU A 222 6.41 -4.15 -7.72
CA LEU A 222 5.75 -2.91 -8.10
C LEU A 222 6.33 -2.25 -9.37
N ASN A 223 7.47 -2.73 -9.84
CA ASN A 223 8.28 -2.13 -10.90
C ASN A 223 8.76 -0.70 -10.55
N ASP A 224 9.47 -0.02 -11.45
CA ASP A 224 10.01 1.32 -11.18
C ASP A 224 8.95 2.43 -11.18
N LEU A 225 9.35 3.61 -10.70
CA LEU A 225 8.49 4.79 -10.59
C LEU A 225 7.95 5.28 -11.93
N ASP A 226 8.60 5.03 -13.06
CA ASP A 226 8.13 5.46 -14.38
C ASP A 226 7.21 4.43 -15.05
N SER A 227 7.18 3.20 -14.54
CA SER A 227 6.26 2.16 -14.98
C SER A 227 4.81 2.44 -14.59
N ASN A 228 3.89 2.01 -15.45
CA ASN A 228 2.45 2.01 -15.17
C ASN A 228 1.94 0.67 -14.65
N THR A 229 2.77 -0.38 -14.73
CA THR A 229 2.39 -1.75 -14.38
C THR A 229 3.45 -2.43 -13.51
N GLY A 230 2.95 -3.20 -12.55
CA GLY A 230 3.70 -4.19 -11.78
C GLY A 230 2.89 -5.49 -11.72
N SER A 231 3.21 -6.36 -10.77
CA SER A 231 2.47 -7.60 -10.58
C SER A 231 2.43 -8.09 -9.13
N ILE A 232 1.36 -8.82 -8.82
CA ILE A 232 1.24 -9.64 -7.62
C ILE A 232 0.93 -11.08 -8.05
N LEU A 233 1.58 -12.07 -7.44
CA LEU A 233 1.35 -13.48 -7.69
C LEU A 233 0.96 -14.16 -6.38
N PHE A 234 -0.31 -14.56 -6.23
CA PHE A 234 -0.73 -15.42 -5.12
C PHE A 234 -0.25 -16.85 -5.39
N GLY A 235 0.45 -17.44 -4.42
CA GLY A 235 1.01 -18.78 -4.51
C GLY A 235 2.20 -18.93 -5.47
N GLY A 236 2.82 -17.83 -5.93
CA GLY A 236 3.92 -17.89 -6.89
C GLY A 236 5.03 -16.87 -6.66
N VAL A 237 6.16 -17.11 -7.31
CA VAL A 237 7.36 -16.25 -7.37
C VAL A 237 7.85 -16.20 -8.82
N ASP A 238 8.23 -15.04 -9.33
CA ASP A 238 8.83 -14.87 -10.65
C ASP A 238 10.34 -14.59 -10.51
N THR A 239 11.17 -15.55 -10.94
CA THR A 239 12.63 -15.45 -10.80
C THR A 239 13.26 -14.43 -11.74
N GLU A 240 12.53 -13.93 -12.73
CA GLU A 240 13.03 -12.91 -13.67
C GLU A 240 12.84 -11.49 -13.17
N GLN A 241 12.05 -11.28 -12.11
CA GLN A 241 11.71 -9.95 -11.57
C GLN A 241 12.64 -9.49 -10.43
N TYR A 242 13.68 -10.27 -10.11
CA TYR A 242 14.70 -9.90 -9.13
C TYR A 242 16.11 -10.30 -9.57
N THR A 243 17.10 -9.82 -8.82
CA THR A 243 18.51 -10.16 -9.00
C THR A 243 19.05 -10.85 -7.76
N GLY A 244 20.09 -11.68 -7.93
CA GLY A 244 20.63 -12.48 -6.83
C GLY A 244 19.69 -13.60 -6.42
N SER A 245 19.54 -13.80 -5.10
CA SER A 245 18.72 -14.86 -4.49
C SER A 245 17.80 -14.26 -3.44
N LEU A 246 16.63 -14.85 -3.26
CA LEU A 246 15.72 -14.48 -2.17
C LEU A 246 16.35 -14.85 -0.81
N GLN A 247 16.36 -13.89 0.10
CA GLN A 247 16.81 -14.07 1.47
C GLN A 247 15.62 -13.90 2.41
N THR A 248 15.41 -14.86 3.32
CA THR A 248 14.23 -14.92 4.16
C THR A 248 14.52 -14.45 5.58
N VAL A 249 13.73 -13.48 6.04
CA VAL A 249 13.77 -12.90 7.39
C VAL A 249 12.45 -13.16 8.13
N PRO A 250 12.47 -13.31 9.46
CA PRO A 250 11.26 -13.53 10.23
C PRO A 250 10.44 -12.24 10.37
N ILE A 251 9.11 -12.38 10.26
CA ILE A 251 8.18 -11.34 10.69
C ILE A 251 8.26 -11.23 12.21
N GLN A 252 8.16 -10.02 12.75
CA GLN A 252 8.15 -9.75 14.17
C GLN A 252 6.72 -9.85 14.70
N SER A 253 6.51 -10.68 15.73
CA SER A 253 5.23 -10.73 16.43
C SER A 253 5.13 -9.59 17.44
N GLU A 254 3.94 -9.02 17.57
CA GLU A 254 3.61 -8.11 18.67
C GLU A 254 2.88 -8.90 19.77
N SER A 255 3.46 -8.95 20.98
CA SER A 255 2.91 -9.72 22.11
C SER A 255 2.56 -11.17 21.76
N GLY A 256 3.35 -11.81 20.89
CA GLY A 256 3.14 -13.18 20.42
C GLY A 256 2.11 -13.34 19.29
N THR A 257 1.58 -12.25 18.74
CA THR A 257 0.63 -12.24 17.62
C THR A 257 1.29 -11.71 16.35
N PHE A 258 1.15 -12.42 15.24
CA PHE A 258 1.51 -11.94 13.91
C PHE A 258 0.28 -11.31 13.26
N ALA A 259 0.21 -9.98 13.25
CA ALA A 259 -0.89 -9.22 12.67
C ALA A 259 -0.44 -8.36 11.48
N GLU A 260 0.86 -8.04 11.41
CA GLU A 260 1.43 -7.06 10.49
C GLU A 260 2.74 -7.59 9.91
N PHE A 261 3.16 -7.05 8.76
CA PHE A 261 4.40 -7.45 8.08
C PHE A 261 5.61 -6.66 8.58
N LEU A 262 5.85 -6.72 9.89
CA LEU A 262 6.98 -6.07 10.54
C LEU A 262 8.25 -6.90 10.35
N ILE A 263 9.30 -6.31 9.76
CA ILE A 263 10.65 -6.90 9.69
C ILE A 263 11.68 -5.97 10.34
N THR A 264 12.87 -6.49 10.67
CA THR A 264 13.88 -5.73 11.41
C THR A 264 14.89 -5.05 10.48
N LEU A 265 14.84 -3.73 10.39
CA LEU A 265 15.91 -2.92 9.79
C LEU A 265 17.10 -2.86 10.75
N THR A 266 18.28 -3.26 10.26
CA THR A 266 19.51 -3.34 11.07
C THR A 266 20.55 -2.27 10.71
N LYS A 267 20.50 -1.74 9.48
CA LYS A 267 21.42 -0.71 9.03
C LYS A 267 20.80 0.14 7.93
N LEU A 268 21.18 1.42 7.90
CA LEU A 268 20.85 2.35 6.84
C LEU A 268 22.10 3.10 6.38
N GLN A 269 22.35 3.10 5.07
CA GLN A 269 23.49 3.78 4.46
C GLN A 269 23.05 4.65 3.28
N MET A 270 23.83 5.68 2.99
CA MET A 270 23.70 6.52 1.79
C MET A 270 25.03 6.51 1.04
N GLY A 271 25.09 5.77 -0.07
CA GLY A 271 26.36 5.44 -0.72
C GLY A 271 27.36 4.85 0.28
N ALA A 272 28.52 5.50 0.45
CA ALA A 272 29.54 5.06 1.41
C ALA A 272 29.31 5.55 2.85
N THR A 273 28.37 6.47 3.06
CA THR A 273 28.11 7.07 4.38
C THR A 273 27.15 6.20 5.17
N THR A 274 27.51 5.82 6.39
CA THR A 274 26.59 5.15 7.31
C THR A 274 25.69 6.20 7.98
N ILE A 275 24.37 6.08 7.79
CA ILE A 275 23.38 6.92 8.47
C ILE A 275 23.10 6.34 9.86
N ALA A 276 22.86 5.03 9.92
CA ALA A 276 22.70 4.30 11.16
C ALA A 276 23.14 2.86 11.00
N ASP A 277 23.61 2.27 12.10
CA ASP A 277 24.10 0.90 12.16
C ASP A 277 23.74 0.28 13.51
N ASN A 278 23.76 -1.05 13.58
CA ASN A 278 23.34 -1.82 14.76
C ASN A 278 21.92 -1.48 15.22
N LEU A 279 21.03 -1.22 14.27
CA LEU A 279 19.61 -1.04 14.53
C LEU A 279 18.96 -2.40 14.86
N ALA A 280 17.88 -2.32 15.62
CA ALA A 280 16.92 -3.40 15.81
C ALA A 280 15.52 -2.80 15.68
N LEU A 281 15.28 -2.11 14.56
CA LEU A 281 14.09 -1.29 14.32
C LEU A 281 13.07 -2.09 13.52
N ALA A 282 11.90 -2.35 14.11
CA ALA A 282 10.77 -2.88 13.37
C ALA A 282 10.24 -1.82 12.38
N VAL A 283 10.10 -2.25 11.13
CA VAL A 283 9.51 -1.48 10.04
C VAL A 283 8.47 -2.33 9.32
N LEU A 284 7.32 -1.74 9.03
CA LEU A 284 6.21 -2.39 8.33
C LEU A 284 6.39 -2.28 6.82
N LEU A 285 6.28 -3.39 6.10
CA LEU A 285 6.22 -3.42 4.64
C LEU A 285 4.78 -3.21 4.16
N ASP A 286 4.47 -2.03 3.64
CA ASP A 286 3.10 -1.59 3.38
C ASP A 286 2.90 -0.99 1.98
N SER A 287 2.30 -1.75 1.06
CA SER A 287 1.89 -1.23 -0.26
C SER A 287 0.72 -0.24 -0.17
N GLY A 288 0.07 -0.16 1.00
CA GLY A 288 -0.94 0.84 1.32
C GLY A 288 -0.35 2.21 1.58
N SER A 289 0.97 2.35 1.79
CA SER A 289 1.66 3.61 2.09
C SER A 289 2.48 4.12 0.91
N SER A 290 2.25 5.38 0.50
CA SER A 290 2.98 6.01 -0.62
C SER A 290 4.46 6.20 -0.31
N LEU A 291 4.76 6.76 0.87
CA LEU A 291 6.10 7.16 1.29
C LEU A 291 6.67 6.18 2.32
N THR A 292 7.98 6.30 2.53
CA THR A 292 8.68 5.67 3.63
C THR A 292 8.65 6.58 4.86
N TYR A 293 8.31 6.02 6.02
CA TYR A 293 8.25 6.70 7.30
C TYR A 293 9.22 6.05 8.28
N LEU A 294 10.18 6.83 8.79
CA LEU A 294 11.21 6.36 9.71
C LEU A 294 11.27 7.25 10.96
N PRO A 295 11.96 6.82 12.03
CA PRO A 295 12.15 7.65 13.22
C PRO A 295 12.74 9.02 12.86
N ASP A 296 12.20 10.07 13.47
CA ASP A 296 12.50 11.47 13.14
C ASP A 296 14.02 11.77 13.13
N ALA A 297 14.79 11.14 14.02
CA ALA A 297 16.25 11.29 14.05
C ALA A 297 16.93 10.74 12.78
N LEU A 298 16.56 9.52 12.35
CA LEU A 298 17.10 8.93 11.11
C LEU A 298 16.73 9.78 9.90
N VAL A 299 15.47 10.25 9.85
CA VAL A 299 15.00 11.10 8.76
C VAL A 299 15.74 12.43 8.72
N GLN A 300 16.02 13.04 9.86
CA GLN A 300 16.80 14.27 9.93
C GLN A 300 18.23 14.07 9.40
N ASP A 301 18.87 12.94 9.71
CA ASP A 301 20.21 12.63 9.20
C ASP A 301 20.20 12.41 7.67
N ILE A 302 19.17 11.74 7.14
CA ILE A 302 18.95 11.61 5.69
C ILE A 302 18.77 13.00 5.06
N TYR A 303 17.90 13.84 5.64
CA TYR A 303 17.61 15.19 5.13
C TYR A 303 18.87 16.06 5.08
N ASN A 304 19.70 15.99 6.12
CA ASN A 304 20.99 16.69 6.13
C ASN A 304 21.91 16.21 5.00
N ALA A 305 21.94 14.90 4.75
CA ALA A 305 22.79 14.30 3.72
C ALA A 305 22.35 14.65 2.28
N VAL A 306 21.04 14.76 2.02
CA VAL A 306 20.52 15.15 0.68
C VAL A 306 20.22 16.64 0.54
N GLY A 307 20.35 17.43 1.60
CA GLY A 307 19.97 18.84 1.62
C GLY A 307 18.46 19.08 1.47
N ALA A 308 17.64 18.19 2.02
CA ALA A 308 16.18 18.32 1.97
C ALA A 308 15.69 19.45 2.88
N GLN A 309 14.68 20.18 2.42
CA GLN A 309 14.01 21.23 3.18
C GLN A 309 12.66 20.71 3.66
N TYR A 310 12.55 20.50 4.97
CA TYR A 310 11.33 20.01 5.59
C TYR A 310 10.31 21.14 5.81
N ASP A 311 9.10 20.94 5.30
CA ASP A 311 7.94 21.77 5.59
C ASP A 311 7.12 21.09 6.70
N SER A 312 7.13 21.68 7.89
CA SER A 312 6.43 21.14 9.05
C SER A 312 4.91 21.26 8.97
N GLU A 313 4.39 22.24 8.21
CA GLU A 313 2.94 22.41 8.03
C GLU A 313 2.38 21.29 7.15
N GLU A 314 3.16 20.91 6.14
CA GLU A 314 2.85 19.85 5.20
C GLU A 314 3.31 18.47 5.64
N GLY A 315 4.21 18.40 6.63
CA GLY A 315 4.73 17.14 7.14
C GLY A 315 5.63 16.40 6.16
N ALA A 316 6.20 17.11 5.18
CA ALA A 316 6.91 16.56 4.04
C ALA A 316 8.19 17.35 3.76
N ALA A 317 9.17 16.72 3.11
CA ALA A 317 10.40 17.40 2.74
C ALA A 317 10.57 17.51 1.23
N TYR A 318 11.23 18.58 0.83
CA TYR A 318 11.44 18.95 -0.56
C TYR A 318 12.92 18.96 -0.90
N VAL A 319 13.24 18.47 -2.10
CA VAL A 319 14.60 18.45 -2.66
C VAL A 319 14.60 19.03 -4.08
N PRO A 320 15.75 19.50 -4.60
CA PRO A 320 15.86 19.83 -6.01
C PRO A 320 15.50 18.61 -6.87
N CYS A 321 14.61 18.78 -7.85
CA CYS A 321 14.22 17.67 -8.74
C CYS A 321 15.40 17.03 -9.47
N SER A 322 16.49 17.76 -9.67
CA SER A 322 17.73 17.22 -10.25
C SER A 322 18.39 16.13 -9.41
N LEU A 323 18.04 16.03 -8.11
CA LEU A 323 18.54 14.97 -7.22
C LEU A 323 18.15 13.57 -7.71
N ALA A 324 17.06 13.43 -8.48
CA ALA A 324 16.67 12.17 -9.10
C ALA A 324 17.80 11.57 -9.98
N ASN A 325 18.66 12.42 -10.56
CA ASN A 325 19.77 11.97 -11.41
C ASN A 325 21.04 11.60 -10.62
N ASN A 326 21.00 11.64 -9.28
CA ASN A 326 22.13 11.30 -8.44
C ASN A 326 22.26 9.78 -8.34
N ALA A 327 23.45 9.25 -8.67
CA ALA A 327 23.73 7.81 -8.61
C ALA A 327 23.93 7.26 -7.18
N THR A 328 23.90 8.11 -6.16
CA THR A 328 23.99 7.68 -4.75
C THR A 328 22.69 7.02 -4.34
N ASN A 329 22.73 5.82 -3.80
CA ASN A 329 21.55 5.11 -3.30
C ASN A 329 21.40 5.22 -1.78
N LEU A 330 20.21 4.87 -1.29
CA LEU A 330 19.96 4.54 0.09
C LEU A 330 19.91 3.01 0.24
N THR A 331 20.79 2.43 1.04
CA THR A 331 20.86 0.98 1.27
C THR A 331 20.23 0.64 2.62
N PHE A 332 19.19 -0.20 2.59
CA PHE A 332 18.51 -0.75 3.75
C PHE A 332 18.97 -2.18 3.96
N THR A 333 19.49 -2.50 5.15
CA THR A 333 19.95 -3.86 5.49
C THR A 333 19.03 -4.49 6.52
N PHE A 334 18.64 -5.74 6.30
CA PHE A 334 17.78 -6.53 7.21
C PHE A 334 18.55 -7.75 7.72
N SER A 335 19.61 -7.50 8.49
CA SER A 335 20.68 -8.44 8.87
C SER A 335 21.60 -8.79 7.70
N GLU A 336 21.16 -9.64 6.77
CA GLU A 336 21.95 -10.05 5.60
C GLU A 336 21.45 -9.41 4.29
N PRO A 337 20.15 -9.51 3.90
CA PRO A 337 19.69 -8.89 2.67
C PRO A 337 19.82 -7.37 2.72
N GLU A 338 20.34 -6.82 1.61
CA GLU A 338 20.45 -5.40 1.35
C GLU A 338 19.55 -5.03 0.17
N ILE A 339 18.79 -3.95 0.33
CA ILE A 339 17.99 -3.35 -0.74
C ILE A 339 18.51 -1.94 -0.98
N ASN A 340 18.97 -1.69 -2.19
CA ASN A 340 19.42 -0.39 -2.67
C ASN A 340 18.24 0.34 -3.32
N VAL A 341 17.87 1.48 -2.75
CA VAL A 341 16.86 2.40 -3.27
C VAL A 341 17.57 3.56 -3.96
N GLN A 342 17.32 3.73 -5.26
CA GLN A 342 17.92 4.79 -6.07
C GLN A 342 17.23 6.14 -5.80
N MET A 343 17.88 7.26 -6.13
CA MET A 343 17.31 8.60 -5.84
C MET A 343 16.13 8.96 -6.74
N ASP A 344 16.07 8.45 -7.97
CA ASP A 344 14.89 8.57 -8.84
C ASP A 344 13.64 7.92 -8.21
N GLU A 345 13.80 6.83 -7.46
CA GLU A 345 12.73 6.21 -6.69
C GLU A 345 12.28 7.02 -5.46
N LEU A 346 13.12 7.95 -4.99
CA LEU A 346 12.90 8.80 -3.81
C LEU A 346 12.58 10.27 -4.15
N VAL A 347 12.69 10.68 -5.41
CA VAL A 347 12.44 12.08 -5.82
C VAL A 347 11.17 12.10 -6.65
N LEU A 348 10.05 12.38 -6.00
CA LEU A 348 8.73 12.32 -6.60
C LEU A 348 8.35 13.69 -7.17
N ASP A 349 7.94 13.71 -8.44
CA ASP A 349 7.45 14.94 -9.06
C ASP A 349 6.16 15.40 -8.36
N LEU A 350 6.11 16.70 -8.06
CA LEU A 350 4.92 17.34 -7.49
C LEU A 350 4.43 18.39 -8.47
N VAL A 351 3.21 18.21 -8.95
CA VAL A 351 2.45 19.21 -9.67
C VAL A 351 1.27 19.62 -8.78
N THR A 352 1.24 20.88 -8.36
CA THR A 352 0.09 21.39 -7.59
C THR A 352 -1.21 21.23 -8.37
N ALA A 353 -2.36 21.30 -7.69
CA ALA A 353 -3.69 21.29 -8.33
C ALA A 353 -3.85 22.36 -9.45
N SER A 354 -3.00 23.38 -9.48
CA SER A 354 -2.93 24.39 -10.53
C SER A 354 -2.09 24.01 -11.77
N GLY A 355 -1.57 22.78 -11.82
CA GLY A 355 -0.67 22.31 -12.87
C GLY A 355 0.77 22.83 -12.75
N LYS A 356 1.12 23.48 -11.63
CA LYS A 356 2.44 24.10 -11.43
C LYS A 356 3.28 23.31 -10.46
N ARG A 357 4.53 23.05 -10.83
CA ARG A 357 5.54 22.49 -9.93
C ARG A 357 5.95 23.52 -8.88
N PRO A 358 6.10 23.15 -7.59
CA PRO A 358 6.64 24.05 -6.59
C PRO A 358 8.10 24.39 -6.91
N THR A 359 8.55 25.56 -6.46
CA THR A 359 9.94 26.01 -6.61
C THR A 359 10.45 26.52 -5.29
N PHE A 360 11.73 26.28 -5.01
CA PHE A 360 12.44 26.96 -3.93
C PHE A 360 12.51 28.48 -4.20
N GLN A 361 12.85 29.26 -3.18
CA GLN A 361 12.95 30.72 -3.30
C GLN A 361 13.93 31.20 -4.38
N ASN A 362 14.93 30.39 -4.70
CA ASN A 362 15.92 30.65 -5.74
C ASN A 362 15.43 30.25 -7.16
N GLY A 363 14.18 29.83 -7.31
CA GLY A 363 13.57 29.45 -8.58
C GLY A 363 13.87 28.01 -9.03
N VAL A 364 14.64 27.24 -8.27
CA VAL A 364 14.90 25.82 -8.58
C VAL A 364 13.63 25.00 -8.37
N ALA A 365 13.33 24.11 -9.32
CA ALA A 365 12.20 23.18 -9.22
C ALA A 365 12.34 22.27 -7.98
N ALA A 366 11.29 22.23 -7.17
CA ALA A 366 11.20 21.41 -5.97
C ALA A 366 10.36 20.16 -6.27
N CYS A 367 10.84 19.02 -5.79
CA CYS A 367 10.18 17.73 -5.84
C CYS A 367 10.03 17.20 -4.41
N LEU A 368 9.02 16.35 -4.18
CA LEU A 368 8.84 15.69 -2.89
C LEU A 368 9.94 14.66 -2.68
N PHE A 369 10.48 14.62 -1.48
CA PHE A 369 11.37 13.55 -1.06
C PHE A 369 10.57 12.39 -0.46
N GLY A 370 10.88 11.19 -0.91
CA GLY A 370 10.13 9.95 -0.69
C GLY A 370 10.17 9.38 0.73
N ILE A 371 10.80 10.10 1.67
CA ILE A 371 10.98 9.71 3.07
C ILE A 371 10.50 10.85 3.96
N ALA A 372 9.64 10.53 4.92
CA ALA A 372 9.05 11.44 5.89
C ALA A 372 9.26 10.96 7.33
N PRO A 373 9.22 11.87 8.32
CA PRO A 373 9.27 11.48 9.73
C PRO A 373 7.98 10.73 10.13
N ALA A 374 8.15 9.57 10.79
CA ALA A 374 7.03 8.79 11.33
C ALA A 374 6.33 9.48 12.51
N GLY A 375 7.02 10.39 13.22
CA GLY A 375 6.53 10.98 14.45
C GLY A 375 6.27 9.93 15.51
N SER A 376 5.04 9.88 16.03
CA SER A 376 4.60 8.84 16.97
C SER A 376 3.91 7.64 16.30
N GLY A 377 3.86 7.62 14.96
CA GLY A 377 3.27 6.52 14.20
C GLY A 377 4.24 5.37 13.97
N THR A 378 3.76 4.31 13.32
CA THR A 378 4.56 3.14 12.93
C THR A 378 5.58 3.50 11.85
N ASN A 379 6.79 2.94 11.96
CA ASN A 379 7.78 3.04 10.90
C ASN A 379 7.34 2.16 9.73
N VAL A 380 7.30 2.73 8.53
CA VAL A 380 6.77 2.07 7.34
C VAL A 380 7.76 2.20 6.20
N LEU A 381 7.98 1.11 5.49
CA LEU A 381 8.59 1.10 4.18
C LEU A 381 7.45 0.95 3.16
N GLY A 382 7.05 2.09 2.59
CA GLY A 382 5.97 2.19 1.62
C GLY A 382 6.45 1.95 0.18
N ASP A 383 5.64 2.39 -0.79
CA ASP A 383 5.91 2.22 -2.22
C ASP A 383 7.31 2.73 -2.62
N THR A 384 7.77 3.85 -2.04
CA THR A 384 9.12 4.41 -2.31
C THR A 384 10.27 3.46 -1.96
N PHE A 385 10.05 2.51 -1.07
CA PHE A 385 10.98 1.41 -0.82
C PHE A 385 10.60 0.17 -1.63
N ILE A 386 9.32 -0.23 -1.59
CA ILE A 386 8.87 -1.52 -2.13
C ILE A 386 9.16 -1.64 -3.63
N ARG A 387 9.11 -0.56 -4.41
CA ARG A 387 9.50 -0.60 -5.84
C ARG A 387 10.90 -1.17 -6.06
N SER A 388 11.84 -0.85 -5.16
CA SER A 388 13.23 -1.31 -5.22
C SER A 388 13.44 -2.75 -4.72
N ALA A 389 12.40 -3.40 -4.18
CA ALA A 389 12.46 -4.76 -3.68
C ALA A 389 11.54 -5.69 -4.48
N TYR A 390 11.94 -6.96 -4.57
CA TYR A 390 11.02 -8.05 -4.84
C TYR A 390 10.69 -8.73 -3.52
N LEU A 391 9.43 -8.78 -3.15
CA LEU A 391 8.98 -9.26 -1.83
C LEU A 391 8.11 -10.49 -1.97
N VAL A 392 8.33 -11.50 -1.12
CA VAL A 392 7.46 -12.65 -0.95
C VAL A 392 6.96 -12.67 0.49
N TYR A 393 5.66 -12.46 0.65
CA TYR A 393 4.97 -12.52 1.92
C TYR A 393 4.52 -13.97 2.15
N ASP A 394 4.99 -14.61 3.22
CA ASP A 394 4.60 -15.97 3.60
C ASP A 394 3.93 -15.93 4.98
N LEU A 395 2.61 -15.82 4.98
CA LEU A 395 1.80 -15.69 6.19
C LEU A 395 1.71 -17.02 6.95
N ASP A 396 1.84 -18.16 6.25
CA ASP A 396 1.80 -19.47 6.91
C ASP A 396 3.05 -19.74 7.75
N ASN A 397 4.21 -19.24 7.29
CA ASN A 397 5.48 -19.40 7.98
C ASN A 397 5.94 -18.16 8.77
N ASN A 398 5.16 -17.08 8.79
CA ASN A 398 5.47 -15.79 9.40
C ASN A 398 6.82 -15.22 8.95
N GLN A 399 7.06 -15.21 7.65
CA GLN A 399 8.34 -14.84 7.05
C GLN A 399 8.15 -13.93 5.83
N ILE A 400 9.16 -13.09 5.57
CA ILE A 400 9.28 -12.33 4.32
C ILE A 400 10.57 -12.78 3.63
N SER A 401 10.48 -13.14 2.35
CA SER A 401 11.66 -13.29 1.50
C SER A 401 11.83 -12.07 0.61
N LEU A 402 13.04 -11.52 0.55
CA LEU A 402 13.32 -10.31 -0.21
C LEU A 402 14.62 -10.41 -1.00
N ALA A 403 14.63 -9.75 -2.17
CA ALA A 403 15.78 -9.58 -3.04
C ALA A 403 15.71 -8.22 -3.73
N GLN A 404 16.83 -7.74 -4.25
CA GLN A 404 16.86 -6.53 -5.07
C GLN A 404 16.01 -6.73 -6.32
N THR A 405 15.08 -5.80 -6.58
CA THR A 405 14.22 -5.82 -7.76
C THR A 405 15.04 -5.82 -9.06
N ARG A 406 14.48 -6.42 -10.11
CA ARG A 406 14.89 -6.18 -11.49
C ARG A 406 13.80 -5.34 -12.17
N PHE A 407 14.05 -4.04 -12.30
CA PHE A 407 13.13 -3.14 -12.99
C PHE A 407 12.96 -3.51 -14.45
N ASN A 408 11.78 -3.22 -15.01
CA ASN A 408 11.45 -3.40 -16.42
C ASN A 408 11.74 -4.80 -16.96
N SER A 409 11.65 -5.84 -16.12
CA SER A 409 11.77 -7.20 -16.62
C SER A 409 10.65 -7.50 -17.60
N THR A 410 11.02 -7.95 -18.79
CA THR A 410 10.09 -8.45 -19.82
C THR A 410 10.11 -9.97 -19.89
N ALA A 411 11.08 -10.61 -19.25
CA ALA A 411 11.14 -12.05 -19.06
C ALA A 411 10.33 -12.44 -17.81
N SER A 412 9.86 -13.68 -17.79
CA SER A 412 9.11 -14.24 -16.67
C SER A 412 9.43 -15.73 -16.54
N ASN A 413 9.64 -16.16 -15.30
CA ASN A 413 9.77 -17.56 -14.92
C ASN A 413 9.11 -17.77 -13.57
N VAL A 414 7.81 -18.08 -13.62
CA VAL A 414 6.97 -18.24 -12.42
C VAL A 414 7.11 -19.64 -11.84
N LEU A 415 7.57 -19.71 -10.60
CA LEU A 415 7.63 -20.90 -9.76
C LEU A 415 6.48 -20.88 -8.75
N GLU A 416 5.91 -22.04 -8.47
CA GLU A 416 4.86 -22.19 -7.46
C GLU A 416 5.46 -22.20 -6.04
N ILE A 417 4.82 -21.48 -5.12
CA ILE A 417 5.10 -21.55 -3.68
C ILE A 417 4.37 -22.76 -3.10
N GLY A 418 5.13 -23.62 -2.41
CA GLY A 418 4.63 -24.86 -1.82
C GLY A 418 4.01 -24.68 -0.43
N THR A 419 4.20 -25.69 0.41
CA THR A 419 3.81 -25.69 1.84
C THR A 419 4.99 -26.10 2.72
N GLY A 420 4.89 -25.83 4.02
CA GLY A 420 5.94 -26.14 5.00
C GLY A 420 7.01 -25.05 5.11
N ALA A 421 8.00 -25.28 5.97
CA ALA A 421 8.94 -24.24 6.41
C ALA A 421 9.84 -23.64 5.30
N ASN A 422 9.98 -24.31 4.16
CA ASN A 422 10.76 -23.86 3.01
C ASN A 422 9.87 -23.77 1.76
N ALA A 423 8.65 -23.25 1.91
CA ALA A 423 7.65 -23.19 0.85
C ALA A 423 8.05 -22.32 -0.34
N VAL A 424 8.78 -21.23 -0.08
CA VAL A 424 9.23 -20.28 -1.11
C VAL A 424 10.39 -20.89 -1.89
N PRO A 425 10.27 -21.08 -3.22
CA PRO A 425 11.31 -21.70 -4.02
C PRO A 425 12.57 -20.83 -4.07
N ASP A 426 13.73 -21.49 -3.99
CA ASP A 426 15.07 -20.89 -4.09
C ASP A 426 15.39 -19.78 -3.07
N ALA A 427 14.57 -19.65 -2.01
CA ALA A 427 14.83 -18.73 -0.91
C ALA A 427 15.78 -19.36 0.14
N THR A 428 16.68 -18.54 0.67
CA THR A 428 17.63 -18.95 1.73
C THR A 428 17.29 -18.21 3.02
N VAL A 429 17.14 -18.94 4.13
CA VAL A 429 16.89 -18.35 5.43
C VAL A 429 18.14 -17.63 5.95
N VAL A 430 17.98 -16.37 6.35
CA VAL A 430 19.03 -15.57 6.97
C VAL A 430 19.35 -16.14 8.35
N THR A 431 20.62 -16.51 8.56
CA THR A 431 21.03 -17.07 9.84
C THR A 431 21.19 -15.98 10.89
N ASN A 432 20.66 -16.21 12.10
CA ASN A 432 20.74 -15.24 13.21
C ASN A 432 20.14 -13.86 12.89
N ALA A 433 19.02 -13.83 12.14
CA ALA A 433 18.30 -12.59 11.86
C ALA A 433 17.99 -11.82 13.16
N VAL A 434 18.31 -10.53 13.17
CA VAL A 434 18.15 -9.67 14.34
C VAL A 434 16.65 -9.50 14.66
N SER A 435 16.27 -9.75 15.91
CA SER A 435 14.92 -9.44 16.40
C SER A 435 14.80 -7.95 16.73
N ALA A 436 13.66 -7.35 16.42
CA ALA A 436 13.46 -5.94 16.70
C ALA A 436 13.31 -5.68 18.21
N THR A 437 13.92 -4.58 18.69
CA THR A 437 13.80 -4.10 20.07
C THR A 437 13.17 -2.70 20.15
N ALA A 438 12.89 -2.07 19.00
CA ALA A 438 12.23 -0.79 18.87
C ALA A 438 11.22 -0.83 17.70
N GLY A 439 10.21 0.05 17.72
CA GLY A 439 9.22 0.15 16.64
C GLY A 439 8.09 -0.90 16.67
N ILE A 440 8.03 -1.76 17.71
CA ILE A 440 6.90 -2.64 18.01
C ILE A 440 6.04 -1.94 19.07
N ALA A 441 4.71 -1.88 18.94
CA ALA A 441 3.85 -1.27 19.95
C ALA A 441 3.91 -2.12 21.24
N GLY A 442 4.38 -1.49 22.32
CA GLY A 442 4.65 -2.14 23.61
C GLY A 442 6.12 -2.08 24.04
N GLY A 443 7.05 -1.73 23.14
CA GLY A 443 8.38 -1.27 23.54
C GLY A 443 8.29 0.14 24.13
N SER A 444 8.87 0.39 25.30
CA SER A 444 8.86 1.72 25.92
C SER A 444 9.32 2.77 24.92
N ALA A 445 8.42 3.70 24.58
CA ALA A 445 8.75 4.89 23.83
C ALA A 445 9.82 5.66 24.63
N ALA A 446 11.09 5.49 24.26
CA ALA A 446 12.12 6.43 24.65
C ALA A 446 11.68 7.78 24.09
N SER A 447 11.48 8.74 24.99
CA SER A 447 11.00 10.08 24.72
C SER A 447 11.63 10.66 23.45
N SER A 448 10.83 10.88 22.41
CA SER A 448 11.25 11.64 21.24
C SER A 448 11.39 13.10 21.65
N SER A 449 12.63 13.54 21.82
CA SER A 449 12.97 14.95 21.75
C SER A 449 12.61 15.45 20.36
N GLY A 450 11.51 16.20 20.24
CA GLY A 450 11.14 16.86 18.99
C GLY A 450 12.33 17.64 18.42
N LEU A 451 12.43 17.67 17.09
CA LEU A 451 13.50 18.33 16.34
C LEU A 451 13.84 19.69 16.97
N GLY A 452 15.01 19.74 17.63
CA GLY A 452 15.51 20.94 18.28
C GLY A 452 15.88 21.96 17.21
N ILE A 453 15.07 23.02 17.09
CA ILE A 453 15.30 24.13 16.17
C ILE A 453 16.54 24.90 16.66
N ALA A 454 17.70 24.66 16.04
CA ALA A 454 18.79 25.62 16.06
C ALA A 454 18.38 26.80 15.17
N LYS A 455 17.98 27.92 15.80
CA LYS A 455 17.84 29.21 15.11
C LYS A 455 19.22 29.67 14.62
N SER A 456 19.62 29.28 13.42
CA SER A 456 20.53 30.05 12.59
C SER A 456 19.72 30.72 11.49
N GLY A 457 19.66 32.05 11.53
CA GLY A 457 18.73 32.85 10.74
C GLY A 457 18.93 32.72 9.23
N ALA A 458 17.88 32.24 8.56
CA ALA A 458 17.39 32.72 7.27
C ALA A 458 16.03 32.05 7.04
N ALA A 459 14.95 32.69 7.51
CA ALA A 459 13.59 32.22 7.26
C ALA A 459 13.29 32.41 5.76
N ALA A 460 13.24 31.30 5.02
CA ALA A 460 12.91 31.26 3.61
C ALA A 460 11.49 30.68 3.43
N ALA A 461 10.47 31.54 3.56
CA ALA A 461 9.07 31.17 3.33
C ALA A 461 8.82 30.73 1.88
N VAL A 462 8.16 29.58 1.70
CA VAL A 462 7.56 29.17 0.43
C VAL A 462 6.35 30.07 0.16
N ALA A 463 6.38 30.79 -0.97
CA ALA A 463 5.37 31.81 -1.24
C ALA A 463 4.07 31.20 -1.81
N GLY A 464 3.08 30.97 -0.95
CA GLY A 464 1.67 30.78 -1.32
C GLY A 464 0.89 32.09 -1.17
N ARG A 465 0.47 32.70 -2.28
CA ARG A 465 -0.34 33.94 -2.28
C ARG A 465 -1.84 33.59 -2.40
N GLY A 466 -2.67 33.97 -1.42
CA GLY A 466 -4.13 33.87 -1.56
C GLY A 466 -5.01 34.16 -0.34
N GLY A 467 -5.00 35.41 0.15
CA GLY A 467 -6.11 36.23 0.72
C GLY A 467 -7.27 35.67 1.55
N GLY A 468 -7.56 36.37 2.67
CA GLY A 468 -8.95 36.68 3.08
C GLY A 468 -9.27 36.46 4.57
N ALA A 469 -9.03 37.47 5.40
CA ALA A 469 -9.43 37.46 6.81
C ALA A 469 -10.90 37.84 6.99
N HIS A 470 -11.65 37.06 7.78
CA HIS A 470 -12.79 37.53 8.57
C HIS A 470 -12.91 36.69 9.85
N GLY A 471 -12.84 37.36 11.01
CA GLY A 471 -13.10 36.76 12.32
C GLY A 471 -14.57 36.87 12.72
N VAL A 472 -14.96 36.05 13.70
CA VAL A 472 -15.66 36.39 14.97
C VAL A 472 -16.24 35.11 15.60
N GLY A 473 -16.00 34.92 16.91
CA GLY A 473 -16.98 34.35 17.84
C GLY A 473 -16.84 32.86 18.21
N GLY A 474 -15.97 32.55 19.18
CA GLY A 474 -15.95 31.26 19.86
C GLY A 474 -17.01 31.16 20.95
N VAL A 475 -17.73 30.04 21.00
CA VAL A 475 -18.45 29.55 22.17
C VAL A 475 -17.88 28.17 22.50
N VAL A 476 -17.28 28.04 23.68
CA VAL A 476 -16.72 26.80 24.21
C VAL A 476 -17.85 26.03 24.89
N VAL A 477 -18.14 24.82 24.41
CA VAL A 477 -18.93 23.83 25.15
C VAL A 477 -18.00 22.65 25.45
N MET A 478 -17.61 22.51 26.72
CA MET A 478 -16.94 21.31 27.22
C MET A 478 -17.92 20.14 27.20
N LEU A 479 -17.61 19.09 26.44
CA LEU A 479 -18.18 17.76 26.65
C LEU A 479 -17.04 16.79 26.98
N THR A 480 -17.11 16.22 28.18
CA THR A 480 -16.24 15.18 28.71
C THR A 480 -16.38 13.89 27.91
N ALA A 481 -15.31 13.43 27.27
CA ALA A 481 -15.26 12.13 26.58
C ALA A 481 -14.75 11.04 27.54
N LEU A 482 -15.58 10.02 27.75
CA LEU A 482 -15.18 8.73 28.30
C LEU A 482 -14.37 7.96 27.24
N GLY A 483 -13.20 7.46 27.63
CA GLY A 483 -12.27 6.77 26.73
C GLY A 483 -12.77 5.39 26.30
N VAL A 484 -12.88 5.21 24.99
CA VAL A 484 -12.84 3.90 24.33
C VAL A 484 -11.66 3.97 23.37
N GLY A 485 -10.65 3.11 23.58
CA GLY A 485 -9.46 3.04 22.74
C GLY A 485 -9.86 2.73 21.29
N MET A 486 -9.56 3.66 20.40
CA MET A 486 -9.88 3.57 18.97
C MET A 486 -8.67 2.92 18.28
N PHE A 487 -8.72 1.60 18.08
CA PHE A 487 -7.71 0.87 17.30
C PHE A 487 -7.92 1.18 15.82
N ALA A 488 -7.16 2.12 15.26
CA ALA A 488 -7.04 2.29 13.81
C ALA A 488 -6.23 1.12 13.23
N ILE A 489 -6.64 0.62 12.07
CA ILE A 489 -5.81 -0.28 11.27
C ILE A 489 -4.79 0.60 10.55
N LEU A 490 -3.58 0.10 10.35
CA LEU A 490 -2.49 0.87 9.80
C LEU A 490 -2.62 1.09 8.30
#